data_AF-A0A1F6Y673-F1
#
_entry.id   AF-A0A1F6Y673-F1
#
_cell.length_a   1.000
_cell.length_b   1.000
_cell.length_c   1.000
_cell.angle_alpha   90.00
_cell.angle_beta   90.00
_cell.angle_gamma   90.00
#
_symmetry.space_group_name_H-M   'P 1'
#
loop_
_entity.id
_entity.type
_entity.pdbx_description
1 polymer ?
#
loop_
_entity_poly.entity_id
_entity_poly.type
_entity_poly.pdbx_seq_one_letter_code
_entity_poly.pdbx_strand_id
1 'polypeptide(L)'
;MYHGISRSHNTYRVGALLLDKNDPAIVLARTTDPIFSPEEPYEKIGIVNNVVFPCGMVEKDGLLYIYYGGADTVVGVATMGLDIVLRALTRDIKK
;
A
#
# COMPACT_ATOMS: atom_id res chain seq x y z
N MET A 1 0.29 -3.17 -5.33
CA MET A 1 0.01 -2.02 -4.45
C MET A 1 0.44 -0.74 -5.14
N TYR A 2 -0.20 0.38 -4.84
CA TYR A 2 0.10 1.69 -5.47
C TYR A 2 0.12 2.78 -4.40
N HIS A 3 0.85 3.88 -4.65
CA HIS A 3 0.79 5.06 -3.79
C HIS A 3 -0.30 6.03 -4.28
N GLY A 4 -0.96 6.70 -3.35
CA GLY A 4 -1.89 7.79 -3.59
C GLY A 4 -1.49 9.03 -2.79
N ILE A 5 -1.67 10.20 -3.40
CA ILE A 5 -1.30 11.49 -2.80
C ILE A 5 -2.57 12.28 -2.52
N SER A 6 -2.76 12.70 -1.27
CA SER A 6 -3.82 13.65 -0.94
C SER A 6 -3.36 15.07 -1.26
N ARG A 7 -4.05 15.75 -2.19
CA ARG A 7 -3.74 17.15 -2.53
C ARG A 7 -3.96 18.11 -1.37
N SER A 8 -4.89 17.81 -0.47
CA SER A 8 -5.19 18.66 0.69
C SER A 8 -4.23 18.44 1.86
N HIS A 9 -3.73 17.22 2.04
CA HIS A 9 -2.90 16.87 3.19
C HIS A 9 -1.41 16.67 2.84
N ASN A 10 -1.04 16.73 1.55
CA ASN A 10 0.31 16.42 1.05
C ASN A 10 0.88 15.12 1.63
N THR A 11 0.02 14.11 1.80
CA THR A 11 0.35 12.84 2.44
C THR A 11 0.34 11.73 1.41
N TYR A 12 1.41 10.95 1.36
CA TYR A 12 1.52 9.76 0.53
C TYR A 12 1.07 8.55 1.35
N ARG A 13 0.14 7.78 0.80
CA ARG A 13 -0.40 6.56 1.41
C ARG A 13 -0.43 5.44 0.40
N VAL A 14 -0.53 4.20 0.86
CA VAL A 14 -0.62 3.03 0.00
C VAL A 14 -2.05 2.54 -0.08
N GLY A 15 -2.48 2.18 -1.29
CA GLY A 15 -3.69 1.40 -1.56
C GLY A 15 -3.36 0.10 -2.29
N ALA A 16 -4.38 -0.73 -2.48
CA ALA A 16 -4.27 -1.93 -3.30
C ALA A 16 -5.31 -1.97 -4.44
N LEU A 17 -4.93 -2.69 -5.50
CA LEU A 17 -5.74 -3.01 -6.66
C LEU A 17 -5.70 -4.51 -6.85
N LEU A 18 -6.83 -5.09 -7.26
CA LEU A 18 -6.90 -6.42 -7.85
C LEU A 18 -7.12 -6.23 -9.34
N LEU A 19 -6.25 -6.81 -10.16
CA LEU A 19 -6.32 -6.74 -11.61
C LEU A 19 -6.72 -8.11 -12.15
N ASP A 20 -7.32 -8.13 -13.34
CA ASP A 20 -7.56 -9.40 -14.03
C ASP A 20 -6.23 -10.09 -14.35
N LYS A 21 -6.23 -11.42 -14.22
CA LYS A 21 -5.03 -12.25 -14.37
C LYS A 21 -4.57 -12.36 -15.84
N ASN A 22 -5.51 -12.31 -16.78
CA ASN A 22 -5.23 -12.46 -18.21
C ASN A 22 -5.11 -11.09 -18.90
N ASP A 23 -5.88 -10.09 -18.46
CA ASP A 23 -5.79 -8.71 -18.96
C ASP A 23 -5.65 -7.69 -17.80
N PRO A 24 -4.42 -7.32 -17.41
CA PRO A 24 -4.18 -6.44 -16.27
C PRO A 24 -4.65 -4.99 -16.49
N ALA A 25 -5.11 -4.62 -17.69
CA ALA A 25 -5.79 -3.34 -17.90
C ALA A 25 -7.16 -3.28 -17.21
N ILE A 26 -7.74 -4.44 -16.89
CA ILE A 26 -9.03 -4.56 -16.21
C ILE A 26 -8.79 -4.52 -14.69
N VAL A 27 -9.30 -3.47 -14.05
CA VAL A 27 -9.33 -3.34 -12.59
C VAL A 27 -10.57 -4.06 -12.04
N LEU A 28 -10.36 -5.18 -11.34
CA LEU A 28 -11.43 -5.95 -10.72
C LEU A 28 -11.88 -5.36 -9.39
N ALA A 29 -10.93 -4.83 -8.60
CA ALA A 29 -11.23 -4.19 -7.33
C ALA A 29 -10.16 -3.16 -6.95
N ARG A 30 -10.54 -2.22 -6.08
CA ARG A 30 -9.67 -1.19 -5.51
C ARG A 30 -10.08 -0.94 -4.07
N THR A 31 -9.11 -0.80 -3.17
CA THR A 31 -9.40 -0.42 -1.78
C THR A 31 -9.94 1.00 -1.72
N THR A 32 -11.04 1.20 -0.96
CA THR A 32 -11.63 2.54 -0.71
C THR A 32 -10.73 3.38 0.18
N ASP A 33 -10.23 2.77 1.25
CA ASP A 33 -9.35 3.41 2.23
C ASP A 33 -7.87 3.03 2.00
N PRO A 34 -6.92 3.86 2.48
CA PRO A 34 -5.51 3.48 2.50
C PRO A 34 -5.28 2.26 3.39
N ILE A 35 -4.44 1.34 2.92
CA ILE A 35 -4.03 0.15 3.69
C ILE A 35 -2.75 0.39 4.49
N PHE A 36 -2.03 1.47 4.18
CA PHE A 36 -0.83 1.89 4.91
C PHE A 36 -0.67 3.41 4.80
N SER A 37 -0.50 4.06 5.95
CA SER A 37 -0.34 5.51 6.12
C SER A 37 0.88 5.82 6.97
N PRO A 38 1.47 7.02 6.85
CA PRO A 38 2.56 7.43 7.73
C PRO A 38 2.04 7.64 9.15
N GLU A 39 2.59 6.89 10.09
CA GLU A 39 2.24 6.94 11.51
C GLU A 39 3.46 7.23 12.37
N GLU A 40 4.60 6.66 12.01
CA GLU A 40 5.84 6.76 12.77
C GLU A 40 6.56 8.11 12.55
N PRO A 41 7.35 8.59 13.53
CA PRO A 41 8.08 9.85 13.41
C PRO A 41 8.96 9.94 12.17
N TYR A 42 9.63 8.85 11.79
CA TYR A 42 10.51 8.77 10.62
C TYR A 42 9.74 8.74 9.28
N GLU A 43 8.42 8.57 9.30
CA GLU A 43 7.54 8.65 8.12
C GLU A 43 6.89 10.02 8.00
N LYS A 44 6.72 10.70 9.14
CA LYS A 44 6.07 12.02 9.23
C LYS A 44 7.04 13.17 9.03
N ILE A 45 8.31 13.03 9.40
CA ILE A 45 9.30 14.11 9.38
C ILE A 45 10.54 13.67 8.60
N GLY A 46 10.87 14.40 7.54
CA GLY A 46 12.05 14.13 6.70
C GLY A 46 12.20 15.15 5.58
N ILE A 47 12.84 14.75 4.47
CA ILE A 47 12.96 15.59 3.26
C ILE A 47 11.57 15.93 2.69
N VAL A 48 10.67 14.94 2.68
CA VAL A 48 9.25 15.14 2.37
C VAL A 48 8.43 14.59 3.53
N ASN A 49 7.65 15.45 4.18
CA ASN A 49 6.84 15.05 5.34
C ASN A 49 5.67 14.14 4.93
N ASN A 50 5.27 13.26 5.85
CA ASN A 50 4.11 12.38 5.71
C ASN A 50 4.17 11.47 4.46
N VAL A 51 5.26 10.70 4.35
CA VAL A 51 5.47 9.77 3.23
C VAL A 51 5.66 8.34 3.72
N VAL A 52 4.81 7.45 3.21
CA VAL A 52 5.12 6.04 3.01
C VAL A 52 5.01 5.73 1.52
N PHE A 53 6.12 5.30 0.90
CA PHE A 53 6.20 5.07 -0.54
C PHE A 53 6.66 3.63 -0.85
N PRO A 54 5.78 2.73 -1.32
CA PRO A 54 6.13 1.33 -1.52
C PRO A 54 6.98 1.15 -2.78
N CYS A 55 8.11 0.48 -2.65
CA CYS A 55 9.07 0.27 -3.74
C CYS A 55 9.28 -1.20 -4.10
N GLY A 56 8.98 -2.13 -3.19
CA GLY A 56 9.16 -3.56 -3.41
C GLY A 56 8.38 -4.40 -2.43
N MET A 57 7.99 -5.60 -2.84
CA MET A 57 7.25 -6.52 -1.98
C MET A 57 7.76 -7.94 -2.14
N VAL A 58 7.80 -8.69 -1.04
CA VAL A 58 8.10 -10.12 -1.01
C VAL A 58 6.99 -10.81 -0.24
N GLU A 59 6.36 -11.82 -0.85
CA GLU A 59 5.46 -12.72 -0.15
C GLU A 59 6.27 -13.92 0.35
N LYS A 60 6.07 -14.27 1.62
CA LYS A 60 6.66 -15.45 2.23
C LYS A 60 5.74 -16.00 3.30
N ASP A 61 5.35 -17.26 3.15
CA ASP A 61 4.53 -18.01 4.13
C ASP A 61 3.20 -17.30 4.48
N GLY A 62 2.56 -16.65 3.50
CA GLY A 62 1.32 -15.91 3.66
C GLY A 62 1.49 -14.50 4.22
N LEU A 63 2.72 -14.08 4.53
CA LEU A 63 3.04 -12.74 5.00
C LEU A 63 3.68 -11.91 3.88
N LEU A 64 3.13 -10.73 3.65
CA LEU A 64 3.67 -9.77 2.69
C LEU A 64 4.60 -8.79 3.40
N TYR A 65 5.87 -8.77 2.97
CA TYR A 65 6.88 -7.81 3.38
C TYR A 65 6.89 -6.66 2.37
N ILE A 66 6.56 -5.46 2.81
CA ILE A 66 6.46 -4.26 1.99
C ILE A 66 7.65 -3.36 2.32
N TYR A 67 8.60 -3.25 1.39
CA TYR A 67 9.72 -2.33 1.50
C TYR A 67 9.31 -0.96 0.97
N TYR A 68 9.51 0.08 1.77
CA TYR A 68 9.00 1.41 1.49
C TYR A 68 9.99 2.51 1.92
N GLY A 69 9.92 3.65 1.22
CA GLY A 69 10.56 4.89 1.65
C GLY A 69 9.72 5.61 2.71
N GLY A 70 10.37 6.01 3.80
CA GLY A 70 9.78 6.82 4.87
C GLY A 70 10.32 8.25 4.81
N ALA A 71 9.41 9.22 4.70
CA ALA A 71 9.70 10.66 4.63
C ALA A 71 10.84 11.07 3.66
N ASP A 72 11.01 10.35 2.55
CA ASP A 72 12.13 10.47 1.60
C ASP A 72 13.53 10.47 2.26
N THR A 73 13.66 9.79 3.40
CA THR A 73 14.87 9.85 4.25
C THR A 73 15.38 8.46 4.63
N VAL A 74 14.47 7.50 4.83
CA VAL A 74 14.82 6.14 5.27
C VAL A 74 14.13 5.07 4.42
N VAL A 75 14.63 3.84 4.51
CA VAL A 75 13.94 2.65 3.99
C VAL A 75 13.48 1.80 5.17
N GLY A 76 12.18 1.48 5.19
CA GLY A 76 11.55 0.61 6.18
C GLY A 76 10.99 -0.66 5.55
N VAL A 77 10.58 -1.59 6.41
CA VAL A 77 9.78 -2.76 6.03
C VAL A 77 8.56 -2.86 6.96
N ALA A 78 7.38 -2.98 6.36
CA ALA A 78 6.14 -3.27 7.05
C ALA A 78 5.63 -4.65 6.63
N THR A 79 4.89 -5.32 7.52
CA THR A 79 4.34 -6.65 7.24
C THR A 79 2.83 -6.67 7.35
N MET A 80 2.16 -7.41 6.48
CA MET A 80 0.71 -7.65 6.52
C MET A 80 0.39 -9.03 5.98
N GLY A 81 -0.63 -9.69 6.53
CA GLY A 81 -1.13 -10.96 5.97
C GLY A 81 -1.68 -10.75 4.56
N LEU A 82 -1.24 -11.55 3.58
CA LEU A 82 -1.72 -11.46 2.20
C LEU A 82 -3.24 -11.72 2.12
N ASP A 83 -3.73 -12.63 2.96
CA ASP A 83 -5.15 -12.96 3.09
C ASP A 83 -6.00 -11.76 3.51
N ILE A 84 -5.47 -10.86 4.34
CA ILE A 84 -6.16 -9.62 4.74
C ILE A 84 -6.35 -8.71 3.52
N VAL A 85 -5.29 -8.52 2.71
CA VAL A 85 -5.34 -7.69 1.50
C VAL A 85 -6.34 -8.26 0.50
N LEU A 86 -6.28 -9.57 0.25
CA LEU A 86 -7.19 -10.24 -0.68
C LEU A 86 -8.64 -10.13 -0.19
N ARG A 87 -8.91 -10.41 1.09
CA ARG A 87 -10.27 -10.24 1.65
C ARG A 87 -10.79 -8.82 1.52
N ALA A 88 -9.94 -7.80 1.68
CA ALA A 88 -10.33 -6.41 1.52
C ALA A 88 -10.73 -6.07 0.07
N LEU A 89 -10.12 -6.74 -0.92
CA LEU A 89 -10.40 -6.54 -2.34
C LEU A 89 -11.53 -7.41 -2.88
N THR A 90 -11.75 -8.60 -2.30
CA THR A 90 -12.75 -9.56 -2.81
C THR A 90 -14.07 -9.52 -2.04
N ARG A 91 -14.23 -8.63 -1.05
CA ARG A 91 -15.39 -8.62 -0.14
C ARG A 91 -16.74 -8.47 -0.88
N ASP A 92 -16.74 -7.81 -2.04
CA ASP A 92 -17.92 -7.56 -2.87
C ASP A 92 -17.94 -8.34 -4.20
N ILE A 93 -16.92 -9.17 -4.45
CA ILE A 93 -16.90 -10.05 -5.62
C ILE A 93 -17.76 -11.26 -5.27
N LYS A 94 -19.06 -11.17 -5.57
CA LYS A 94 -20.00 -12.30 -5.43
C LYS A 94 -19.38 -13.56 -6.05
N LYS A 95 -19.43 -14.66 -5.29
CA LYS A 95 -19.23 -16.03 -5.81
C LYS A 95 -20.21 -16.32 -6.93
#